data_AF-A0A229LTK2-F1
#
_entry.id   AF-A0A229LTK2-F1
#
_cell.length_a   1.000
_cell.length_b   1.000
_cell.length_c   1.000
_cell.angle_alpha   90.00
_cell.angle_beta   90.00
_cell.angle_gamma   90.00
#
_symmetry.space_group_name_H-M   'P 1'
#
loop_
_entity.id
_entity.type
_entity.pdbx_description
1 polymer ?
#
loop_
_entity_poly.entity_id
_entity_poly.type
_entity_poly.pdbx_seq_one_letter_code
_entity_poly.pdbx_strand_id
1 'polypeptide(L)'
;MSKETRVGNIIEVRSNDNNEMVIEGYALKFDTWSENLGGFKETISRRALENTDLSDVRCLVDHIPSQIIGRTKSGTLELETDDVGLKYRCKLPNTTFARDLYENMRVGNINQCSFGFMLDDKGDEVRFDEQENIYKRTLTAIRELTDVSVVTYPAYKDTDVKPALRSIETVKKEQRKKELEIRLKKHSILNNIW
;
A
#
# COMPACT_ATOMS: atom_id res chain seq x y z
N MET A 1 -2.07 -7.52 13.99
CA MET A 1 -2.31 -6.75 12.75
C MET A 1 -1.98 -7.63 11.54
N SER A 2 -2.63 -7.42 10.40
CA SER A 2 -2.45 -8.25 9.19
C SER A 2 -1.69 -7.48 8.11
N LYS A 3 -0.86 -8.19 7.35
CA LYS A 3 -0.21 -7.66 6.15
C LYS A 3 -1.25 -7.25 5.10
N GLU A 4 -1.04 -6.10 4.49
CA GLU A 4 -1.80 -5.58 3.36
C GLU A 4 -0.85 -5.42 2.15
N THR A 5 -1.38 -5.52 0.92
CA THR A 5 -0.64 -5.17 -0.30
C THR A 5 -1.39 -4.13 -1.13
N ARG A 6 -0.67 -3.25 -1.84
CA ARG A 6 -1.24 -2.18 -2.67
C ARG A 6 -0.41 -1.93 -3.91
N VAL A 7 -1.08 -1.48 -4.96
CA VAL A 7 -0.47 -1.14 -6.25
C VAL A 7 0.40 0.11 -6.12
N GLY A 8 1.64 0.01 -6.59
CA GLY A 8 2.58 1.10 -6.80
C GLY A 8 2.53 1.65 -8.23
N ASN A 9 3.43 2.58 -8.55
CA ASN A 9 3.47 3.21 -9.87
C ASN A 9 4.67 2.73 -10.71
N ILE A 10 4.60 3.05 -12.01
CA ILE A 10 5.40 2.55 -13.14
C ILE A 10 6.86 2.28 -12.80
N ILE A 11 7.32 1.12 -13.28
CA ILE A 11 8.70 0.66 -13.21
C ILE A 11 9.48 1.16 -14.42
N GLU A 12 10.63 1.76 -14.19
CA GLU A 12 11.64 2.05 -15.20
C GLU A 12 12.71 0.95 -15.18
N VAL A 13 13.05 0.45 -16.37
CA VAL A 13 14.09 -0.57 -16.57
C VAL A 13 15.30 0.12 -17.17
N ARG A 14 16.45 0.04 -16.50
CA ARG A 14 17.70 0.64 -16.98
C ARG A 14 18.80 -0.42 -17.04
N SER A 15 19.52 -0.43 -18.15
CA SER A 15 20.83 -1.06 -18.27
C SER A 15 21.87 0.05 -18.19
N ASN A 16 22.91 -0.15 -17.39
CA ASN A 16 24.08 0.73 -17.39
C ASN A 16 25.20 0.15 -18.27
N ASP A 17 26.24 0.96 -18.50
CA ASP A 17 27.42 0.58 -19.31
C ASP A 17 28.17 -0.65 -18.77
N ASN A 18 27.94 -1.00 -17.50
CA ASN A 18 28.53 -2.17 -16.84
C ASN A 18 27.69 -3.46 -16.99
N ASN A 19 26.67 -3.46 -17.85
CA ASN A 19 25.78 -4.60 -18.07
C ASN A 19 25.00 -5.02 -16.81
N GLU A 20 24.81 -4.10 -15.85
CA GLU A 20 24.02 -4.38 -14.66
C GLU A 20 22.52 -4.22 -14.97
N MET A 21 21.75 -5.23 -14.59
CA MET A 21 20.29 -5.21 -14.69
C MET A 21 19.72 -4.49 -13.47
N VAL A 22 19.16 -3.30 -13.68
CA VAL A 22 18.60 -2.47 -12.62
C VAL A 22 17.14 -2.14 -12.93
N ILE A 23 16.29 -2.26 -11.92
CA ILE A 23 14.91 -1.79 -11.98
C ILE A 23 14.71 -0.70 -10.92
N GLU A 24 14.02 0.36 -11.31
CA GLU A 24 13.79 1.54 -10.47
C GLU A 24 12.34 2.00 -10.60
N GLY A 25 11.80 2.66 -9.58
CA GLY A 25 10.44 3.18 -9.65
C GLY A 25 9.96 3.70 -8.31
N TYR A 26 8.66 3.97 -8.23
CA TYR A 26 8.00 4.35 -6.99
C TYR A 26 7.13 3.21 -6.48
N ALA A 27 7.54 2.62 -5.35
CA ALA A 27 6.78 1.57 -4.68
C ALA A 27 5.42 2.11 -4.22
N LEU A 28 5.38 3.36 -3.75
CA LEU A 28 4.15 4.08 -3.41
C LEU A 28 4.32 5.58 -3.69
N LYS A 29 3.20 6.28 -3.83
CA LYS A 29 3.15 7.74 -3.97
C LYS A 29 2.27 8.34 -2.87
N PHE A 30 2.69 9.48 -2.33
CA PHE A 30 1.92 10.21 -1.33
C PHE A 30 0.77 11.01 -1.95
N ASP A 31 -0.24 11.28 -1.12
CA ASP A 31 -1.37 12.18 -1.40
C ASP A 31 -2.10 11.93 -2.73
N THR A 32 -1.97 10.71 -3.26
CA THR A 32 -2.65 10.26 -4.47
C THR A 32 -3.74 9.29 -4.06
N TRP A 33 -4.97 9.52 -4.54
CA TRP A 33 -6.07 8.58 -4.31
C TRP A 33 -5.95 7.39 -5.23
N SER A 34 -6.18 6.19 -4.68
CA SER A 34 -6.33 4.97 -5.45
C SER A 34 -7.61 4.98 -6.29
N GLU A 35 -7.69 4.03 -7.21
CA GLU A 35 -8.97 3.59 -7.76
C GLU A 35 -9.90 3.05 -6.66
N ASN A 36 -11.16 2.81 -7.01
CA ASN A 36 -12.12 2.22 -6.09
C ASN A 36 -11.73 0.76 -5.77
N LEU A 37 -11.35 0.51 -4.52
CA LEU A 37 -10.88 -0.78 -4.00
C LEU A 37 -12.04 -1.66 -3.48
N GLY A 38 -13.19 -1.63 -4.14
CA GLY A 38 -14.37 -2.41 -3.73
C GLY A 38 -15.22 -1.74 -2.64
N GLY A 39 -15.43 -0.43 -2.76
CA GLY A 39 -16.30 0.37 -1.88
C GLY A 39 -15.58 1.46 -1.09
N PHE A 40 -14.29 1.65 -1.32
CA PHE A 40 -13.49 2.73 -0.74
C PHE A 40 -12.34 3.14 -1.65
N LYS A 41 -11.83 4.36 -1.47
CA LYS A 41 -10.54 4.82 -2.01
C LYS A 41 -9.54 4.99 -0.87
N GLU A 42 -8.27 4.80 -1.18
CA GLU A 42 -7.18 4.91 -0.21
C GLU A 42 -6.15 5.95 -0.69
N THR A 43 -5.54 6.66 0.26
CA THR A 43 -4.37 7.49 0.01
C THR A 43 -3.35 7.32 1.13
N ILE A 44 -2.10 7.70 0.88
CA ILE A 44 -0.99 7.56 1.81
C ILE A 44 -0.49 8.95 2.16
N SER A 45 -0.53 9.30 3.43
CA SER A 45 -0.02 10.59 3.89
C SER A 45 1.50 10.64 3.79
N ARG A 46 2.07 11.83 3.54
CA ARG A 46 3.53 12.06 3.58
C ARG A 46 4.19 11.63 4.89
N ARG A 47 3.46 11.73 6.01
CA ARG A 47 3.95 11.30 7.34
C ARG A 47 3.94 9.79 7.54
N ALA A 48 3.32 9.02 6.64
CA ALA A 48 3.09 7.60 6.83
C ALA A 48 4.38 6.78 6.93
N LEU A 49 5.48 7.30 6.37
CA LEU A 49 6.79 6.64 6.38
C LEU A 49 7.78 7.17 7.44
N GLU A 50 7.41 8.15 8.26
CA GLU A 50 8.34 8.81 9.21
C GLU A 50 9.02 7.84 10.18
N ASN A 51 8.30 6.79 10.60
CA ASN A 51 8.79 5.79 11.56
C ASN A 51 8.71 4.35 11.02
N THR A 52 8.63 4.19 9.70
CA THR A 52 8.50 2.86 9.09
C THR A 52 9.81 2.09 9.16
N ASP A 53 9.75 0.82 9.58
CA ASP A 53 10.87 -0.09 9.44
C ASP A 53 11.08 -0.49 7.97
N LEU A 54 12.21 -0.03 7.42
CA LEU A 54 12.72 -0.34 6.07
C LEU A 54 14.02 -1.16 6.11
N SER A 55 14.43 -1.63 7.30
CA SER A 55 15.73 -2.28 7.51
C SER A 55 15.87 -3.62 6.79
N ASP A 56 14.74 -4.30 6.54
CA ASP A 56 14.70 -5.62 5.92
C ASP A 56 13.52 -5.77 4.95
N VAL A 57 13.55 -5.05 3.84
CA VAL A 57 12.55 -5.15 2.77
C VAL A 57 13.03 -6.09 1.68
N ARG A 58 12.17 -6.98 1.20
CA ARG A 58 12.47 -7.83 0.03
C ARG A 58 11.98 -7.17 -1.26
N CYS A 59 12.75 -7.30 -2.33
CA CYS A 59 12.24 -7.10 -3.69
C CYS A 59 11.80 -8.47 -4.23
N LEU A 60 10.52 -8.66 -4.51
CA LEU A 60 9.94 -9.93 -4.94
C LEU A 60 9.26 -9.82 -6.32
N VAL A 61 8.82 -10.96 -6.84
CA VAL A 61 7.87 -11.04 -7.94
C VAL A 61 6.54 -11.61 -7.41
N ASP A 62 5.43 -10.94 -7.73
CA ASP A 62 4.07 -11.31 -7.35
C ASP A 62 3.86 -11.58 -5.85
N HIS A 63 4.64 -10.91 -4.98
CA HIS A 63 4.70 -11.13 -3.53
C HIS A 63 5.07 -12.56 -3.11
N ILE A 64 5.65 -13.37 -4.00
CA ILE A 64 6.01 -14.76 -3.73
C ILE A 64 7.42 -14.80 -3.09
N PRO A 65 7.57 -15.25 -1.83
CA PRO A 65 8.86 -15.19 -1.13
C PRO A 65 9.98 -16.00 -1.79
N SER A 66 9.64 -17.08 -2.51
CA SER A 66 10.61 -17.89 -3.25
C SER A 66 11.10 -17.23 -4.55
N GLN A 67 10.46 -16.14 -5.00
CA GLN A 67 10.82 -15.38 -6.19
C GLN A 67 11.48 -14.04 -5.81
N ILE A 68 12.50 -14.12 -4.95
CA ILE A 68 13.25 -12.96 -4.48
C ILE A 68 14.27 -12.50 -5.53
N ILE A 69 14.30 -11.19 -5.75
CA ILE A 69 15.17 -10.51 -6.73
C ILE A 69 16.01 -9.38 -6.12
N GLY A 70 15.81 -9.06 -4.84
CA GLY A 70 16.61 -8.08 -4.13
C GLY A 70 16.23 -7.98 -2.65
N ARG A 71 17.05 -7.30 -1.85
CA ARG A 71 16.79 -7.09 -0.43
C ARG A 71 17.63 -5.95 0.13
N THR A 72 17.06 -5.13 1.02
CA THR A 72 17.78 -4.00 1.63
C THR A 72 18.95 -4.49 2.47
N LYS A 73 18.73 -5.54 3.27
CA LYS A 73 19.77 -6.15 4.12
C LYS A 73 20.98 -6.69 3.35
N SER A 74 20.81 -7.12 2.09
CA SER A 74 21.92 -7.58 1.24
C SER A 74 22.53 -6.47 0.39
N GLY A 75 22.02 -5.23 0.47
CA GLY A 75 22.50 -4.10 -0.32
C GLY A 75 22.14 -4.17 -1.80
N THR A 76 21.19 -5.03 -2.20
CA THR A 76 20.75 -5.15 -3.60
C THR A 76 19.44 -4.41 -3.88
N LEU A 77 18.74 -3.98 -2.83
CA LEU A 77 17.59 -3.08 -2.91
C LEU A 77 17.92 -1.83 -2.09
N GLU A 78 17.76 -0.67 -2.71
CA GLU A 78 17.85 0.64 -2.09
C GLU A 78 16.44 1.25 -2.05
N LEU A 79 16.12 1.92 -0.95
CA LEU A 79 14.85 2.60 -0.74
C LEU A 79 15.13 4.04 -0.30
N GLU A 80 14.43 4.99 -0.90
CA GLU A 80 14.60 6.41 -0.62
C GLU A 80 13.24 7.09 -0.62
N THR A 81 12.93 7.83 0.45
CA THR A 81 11.69 8.62 0.52
C THR A 81 11.97 10.03 0.01
N ASP A 82 11.10 10.53 -0.86
CA ASP A 82 11.13 11.90 -1.37
C ASP A 82 9.73 12.56 -1.31
N ASP A 83 9.60 13.75 -1.89
CA ASP A 83 8.34 14.49 -1.92
C ASP A 83 7.24 13.84 -2.78
N VAL A 84 7.57 12.84 -3.59
CA VAL A 84 6.62 12.09 -4.42
C VAL A 84 6.15 10.84 -3.70
N GLY A 85 7.05 10.11 -3.04
CA GLY A 85 6.75 8.81 -2.44
C GLY A 85 7.97 8.04 -1.97
N LEU A 86 7.85 6.71 -2.00
CA LEU A 86 8.98 5.82 -1.74
C LEU A 86 9.56 5.32 -3.06
N LYS A 87 10.72 5.85 -3.42
CA LYS A 87 11.51 5.38 -4.54
C LYS A 87 12.23 4.09 -4.15
N TYR A 88 12.33 3.17 -5.09
CA TYR A 88 13.14 1.97 -4.94
C TYR A 88 14.10 1.83 -6.13
N ARG A 89 15.24 1.19 -5.86
CA ARG A 89 16.23 0.80 -6.85
C ARG A 89 16.75 -0.60 -6.53
N CYS A 90 16.52 -1.55 -7.42
CA CYS A 90 16.92 -2.94 -7.22
C CYS A 90 17.92 -3.37 -8.28
N LYS A 91 19.12 -3.75 -7.84
CA LYS A 91 20.12 -4.43 -8.67
C LYS A 91 19.79 -5.92 -8.70
N LEU A 92 19.36 -6.41 -9.86
CA LEU A 92 18.92 -7.79 -10.01
C LEU A 92 20.12 -8.76 -9.95
N PRO A 93 19.97 -9.93 -9.30
CA PRO A 93 21.00 -10.96 -9.31
C PRO A 93 21.15 -11.54 -10.72
N ASN A 94 22.33 -12.06 -11.03
CA ASN A 94 22.59 -12.66 -12.35
C ASN A 94 22.08 -14.12 -12.45
N THR A 95 20.81 -14.36 -12.09
CA THR A 95 20.13 -15.66 -12.25
C THR A 95 19.37 -15.71 -13.56
N THR A 96 19.04 -16.91 -14.05
CA THR A 96 18.19 -17.05 -15.25
C THR A 96 16.83 -16.40 -15.03
N PHE A 97 16.20 -16.66 -13.88
CA PHE A 97 14.92 -16.04 -13.52
C PHE A 97 14.95 -14.51 -13.58
N ALA A 98 15.98 -13.88 -13.01
CA ALA A 98 16.09 -12.42 -13.00
C ALA A 98 16.38 -11.83 -14.39
N ARG A 99 17.15 -12.51 -15.24
CA ARG A 99 17.36 -12.12 -16.64
C ARG A 99 16.06 -12.20 -17.44
N ASP A 100 15.32 -13.31 -17.31
CA ASP A 100 14.05 -13.50 -18.01
C ASP A 100 13.01 -12.46 -17.55
N LEU A 101 12.95 -12.17 -16.25
CA LEU A 101 12.13 -11.10 -15.70
C LEU A 101 12.52 -9.74 -16.29
N TYR A 102 13.82 -9.40 -16.27
CA TYR A 102 14.33 -8.14 -16.79
C TYR A 102 13.98 -7.96 -18.27
N GLU A 103 14.13 -8.99 -19.10
CA GLU A 103 13.76 -8.94 -20.51
C GLU A 103 12.25 -8.74 -20.69
N ASN A 104 11.41 -9.44 -19.91
CA ASN A 104 9.96 -9.22 -19.94
C ASN A 104 9.57 -7.80 -19.55
N MET A 105 10.29 -7.20 -18.59
CA MET A 105 10.06 -5.81 -18.21
C MET A 105 10.56 -4.84 -19.28
N ARG A 106 11.73 -5.11 -19.88
CA ARG A 106 12.33 -4.30 -20.95
C ARG A 106 11.42 -4.21 -22.18
N VAL A 107 10.74 -5.29 -22.54
CA VAL A 107 9.77 -5.32 -23.66
C VAL A 107 8.36 -4.92 -23.24
N GLY A 108 8.12 -4.60 -21.96
CA GLY A 108 6.87 -4.07 -21.45
C GLY A 108 5.79 -5.11 -21.11
N ASN A 109 6.11 -6.40 -21.12
CA ASN A 109 5.18 -7.46 -20.67
C ASN A 109 4.85 -7.33 -19.17
N ILE A 110 5.81 -6.80 -18.39
CA ILE A 110 5.67 -6.58 -16.95
C ILE A 110 6.11 -5.15 -16.64
N ASN A 111 5.21 -4.32 -16.14
CA ASN A 111 5.48 -2.88 -15.94
C ASN A 111 4.83 -2.30 -14.67
N GLN A 112 4.33 -3.15 -13.78
CA GLN A 112 3.62 -2.75 -12.57
C GLN A 112 4.37 -3.14 -11.31
N CYS A 113 4.20 -2.32 -10.28
CA CYS A 113 4.76 -2.53 -8.96
C CYS A 113 3.63 -2.65 -7.92
N SER A 114 3.91 -3.32 -6.82
CA SER A 114 3.07 -3.41 -5.64
C SER A 114 3.95 -3.40 -4.40
N PHE A 115 3.39 -3.12 -3.24
CA PHE A 115 4.13 -3.11 -1.99
C PHE A 115 3.31 -3.74 -0.88
N GLY A 116 3.97 -4.53 -0.03
CA GLY A 116 3.37 -5.20 1.11
C GLY A 116 3.78 -4.52 2.41
N PHE A 117 2.83 -4.15 3.26
CA PHE A 117 3.08 -3.40 4.48
C PHE A 117 2.23 -3.87 5.66
N MET A 118 2.59 -3.40 6.86
CA MET A 118 1.75 -3.47 8.05
C MET A 118 1.62 -2.09 8.66
N LEU A 119 0.41 -1.73 9.07
CA LEU A 119 0.17 -0.48 9.79
C LEU A 119 0.56 -0.59 11.26
N ASP A 120 0.73 0.57 11.88
CA ASP A 120 0.75 0.68 13.34
C ASP A 120 -0.69 0.69 13.90
N ASP A 121 -0.83 0.56 15.21
CA ASP A 121 -2.11 0.73 15.87
C ASP A 121 -2.64 2.15 15.63
N LYS A 122 -3.85 2.27 15.06
CA LYS A 122 -4.44 3.53 14.58
C LYS A 122 -3.60 4.21 13.48
N GLY A 123 -2.87 3.43 12.68
CA GLY A 123 -2.11 3.89 11.53
C GLY A 123 -2.94 4.23 10.29
N ASP A 124 -4.27 4.29 10.43
CA ASP A 124 -5.19 4.75 9.40
C ASP A 124 -6.35 5.59 9.96
N GLU A 125 -6.88 6.45 9.09
CA GLU A 125 -8.07 7.24 9.34
C GLU A 125 -9.09 6.97 8.23
N VAL A 126 -10.34 6.69 8.60
CA VAL A 126 -11.43 6.44 7.65
C VAL A 126 -12.50 7.50 7.83
N ARG A 127 -12.92 8.10 6.72
CA ARG A 127 -14.08 9.00 6.65
C ARG A 127 -15.04 8.57 5.54
N PHE A 128 -16.31 8.91 5.70
CA PHE A 128 -17.29 8.74 4.65
C PHE A 128 -17.40 10.03 3.84
N ASP A 129 -17.33 9.92 2.52
CA ASP A 129 -17.56 11.02 1.60
C ASP A 129 -19.00 10.96 1.10
N GLU A 130 -19.83 11.90 1.53
CA GLU A 130 -21.26 11.94 1.18
C GLU A 130 -21.47 12.30 -0.30
N GLN A 131 -20.56 13.04 -0.93
CA GLN A 131 -20.69 13.47 -2.33
C GLN A 131 -20.41 12.32 -3.29
N GLU A 132 -19.35 11.56 -3.02
CA GLU A 132 -18.97 10.38 -3.81
C GLU A 132 -19.66 9.09 -3.32
N ASN A 133 -20.40 9.15 -2.21
CA ASN A 133 -21.04 8.01 -1.55
C ASN A 133 -20.06 6.83 -1.33
N ILE A 134 -18.84 7.13 -0.90
CA ILE A 134 -17.73 6.18 -0.79
C ILE A 134 -16.91 6.44 0.48
N TYR A 135 -16.28 5.39 1.04
CA TYR A 135 -15.32 5.58 2.12
C TYR A 135 -13.97 6.05 1.58
N LYS A 136 -13.32 6.95 2.30
CA LYS A 136 -11.96 7.42 2.04
C LYS A 136 -11.08 7.04 3.23
N ARG A 137 -10.09 6.18 2.98
CA ARG A 137 -9.08 5.75 3.95
C ARG A 137 -7.77 6.49 3.71
N THR A 138 -7.17 7.03 4.77
CA THR A 138 -5.84 7.64 4.71
C THR A 138 -4.90 6.81 5.57
N LEU A 139 -3.84 6.27 4.99
CA LEU A 139 -2.78 5.62 5.75
C LEU A 139 -1.89 6.70 6.36
N THR A 140 -1.75 6.70 7.68
CA THR A 140 -1.09 7.76 8.46
C THR A 140 0.15 7.27 9.18
N ALA A 141 0.27 5.96 9.47
CA ALA A 141 1.47 5.37 10.04
C ALA A 141 1.64 3.91 9.57
N ILE A 142 2.61 3.68 8.69
CA ILE A 142 3.05 2.36 8.28
C ILE A 142 4.14 1.91 9.26
N ARG A 143 3.93 0.77 9.94
CA ARG A 143 4.89 0.22 10.89
C ARG A 143 6.09 -0.39 10.20
N GLU A 144 5.87 -1.23 9.20
CA GLU A 144 6.93 -1.88 8.44
C GLU A 144 6.54 -2.08 6.98
N LEU A 145 7.53 -1.98 6.09
CA LEU A 145 7.42 -2.43 4.72
C LEU A 145 8.00 -3.85 4.62
N THR A 146 7.18 -4.81 4.24
CA THR A 146 7.60 -6.22 4.15
C THR A 146 8.29 -6.51 2.82
N ASP A 147 7.73 -5.98 1.73
CA ASP A 147 8.28 -6.15 0.39
C ASP A 147 7.84 -5.03 -0.57
N VAL A 148 8.65 -4.85 -1.60
CA VAL A 148 8.29 -4.20 -2.86
C VAL A 148 8.29 -5.32 -3.90
N SER A 149 7.25 -5.40 -4.72
CA SER A 149 7.08 -6.49 -5.68
C SER A 149 6.86 -5.96 -7.07
N VAL A 150 7.56 -6.55 -8.05
CA VAL A 150 7.15 -6.47 -9.44
C VAL A 150 5.96 -7.40 -9.60
N VAL A 151 4.89 -6.94 -10.24
CA VAL A 151 3.65 -7.72 -10.37
C VAL A 151 3.16 -7.78 -11.80
N THR A 152 2.60 -8.92 -12.18
CA THR A 152 1.96 -9.09 -13.49
C THR A 152 0.55 -8.48 -13.51
N TYR A 153 -0.16 -8.63 -12.40
CA TYR A 153 -1.49 -8.07 -12.20
C TYR A 153 -1.46 -7.13 -11.00
N PRO A 154 -2.16 -5.99 -11.08
CA PRO A 154 -2.23 -5.08 -9.95
C PRO A 154 -3.01 -5.74 -8.80
N ALA A 155 -2.63 -5.45 -7.56
CA ALA A 155 -3.27 -5.99 -6.36
C ALA A 155 -4.75 -5.59 -6.27
N TYR A 156 -5.63 -6.57 -6.45
CA TYR A 156 -7.08 -6.50 -6.19
C TYR A 156 -7.62 -7.83 -5.66
N LYS A 157 -6.81 -8.64 -4.97
CA LYS A 157 -7.30 -9.91 -4.41
C LYS A 157 -8.09 -9.63 -3.14
N ASP A 158 -9.20 -10.35 -2.93
CA ASP A 158 -10.05 -10.24 -1.73
C ASP A 158 -9.27 -10.26 -0.41
N THR A 159 -8.12 -10.95 -0.38
CA THR A 159 -7.25 -11.02 0.80
C THR A 159 -6.62 -9.69 1.18
N ASP A 160 -6.31 -8.83 0.21
CA ASP A 160 -5.64 -7.54 0.43
C ASP A 160 -6.60 -6.46 0.93
N VAL A 161 -7.89 -6.62 0.62
CA VAL A 161 -8.95 -5.66 0.90
C VAL A 161 -9.64 -5.94 2.25
N LYS A 162 -9.65 -7.20 2.71
CA LYS A 162 -10.26 -7.61 3.98
C LYS A 162 -9.82 -6.80 5.20
N PRO A 163 -8.52 -6.51 5.42
CA PRO A 163 -8.09 -5.68 6.55
C PRO A 163 -8.65 -4.26 6.49
N ALA A 164 -8.63 -3.63 5.31
CA ALA A 164 -9.19 -2.30 5.09
C ALA A 164 -10.70 -2.27 5.34
N LEU A 165 -11.45 -3.27 4.87
CA LEU A 165 -12.89 -3.38 5.10
C LEU A 165 -13.24 -3.50 6.59
N ARG A 166 -12.42 -4.21 7.37
CA ARG A 166 -12.62 -4.28 8.83
C ARG A 166 -12.46 -2.92 9.51
N SER A 167 -11.46 -2.14 9.09
CA SER A 167 -11.27 -0.76 9.58
C SER A 167 -12.52 0.09 9.29
N ILE A 168 -13.02 0.03 8.06
CA ILE A 168 -14.26 0.71 7.64
C ILE A 168 -15.49 0.25 8.43
N GLU A 169 -15.64 -1.06 8.66
CA GLU A 169 -16.75 -1.61 9.44
C GLU A 169 -16.76 -1.12 10.90
N THR A 170 -15.58 -0.99 11.51
CA THR A 170 -15.45 -0.44 12.86
C THR A 170 -15.96 1.00 12.89
N VAL A 171 -15.52 1.85 11.96
CA VAL A 171 -15.99 3.24 11.88
C VAL A 171 -17.50 3.33 11.62
N LYS A 172 -18.03 2.48 10.73
CA LYS A 172 -19.49 2.36 10.51
C LYS A 172 -20.25 2.04 11.79
N LYS A 173 -19.77 1.08 12.59
CA LYS A 173 -20.40 0.69 13.85
C LYS A 173 -20.37 1.83 14.87
N GLU A 174 -19.24 2.54 14.97
CA GLU A 174 -19.10 3.68 15.87
C GLU A 174 -20.02 4.85 15.49
N GLN A 175 -20.11 5.17 14.19
CA GLN A 175 -21.04 6.19 13.68
C GLN A 175 -22.48 5.84 14.01
N ARG A 176 -22.91 4.61 13.70
CA ARG A 176 -24.26 4.13 14.01
C ARG A 176 -24.58 4.18 15.50
N LYS A 177 -23.61 3.83 16.36
CA LYS A 177 -23.78 3.90 17.82
C LYS A 177 -23.99 5.34 18.29
N LYS A 178 -23.18 6.29 17.81
CA LYS A 178 -23.32 7.72 18.13
C LYS A 178 -24.67 8.27 17.69
N GLU A 179 -25.14 7.93 16.48
CA GLU A 179 -26.45 8.34 15.99
C GLU A 179 -27.60 7.81 16.86
N LEU A 180 -27.53 6.53 17.25
CA LEU A 180 -28.50 5.93 18.18
C LEU A 180 -28.50 6.62 19.54
N GLU A 181 -27.34 6.92 20.10
CA GLU A 181 -27.21 7.65 21.37
C GLU A 181 -27.82 9.06 21.29
N ILE A 182 -27.56 9.80 20.19
CA ILE A 182 -28.16 11.11 19.94
C ILE A 182 -29.68 11.00 19.84
N ARG A 183 -30.19 10.00 19.11
CA ARG A 183 -31.63 9.77 18.94
C ARG A 183 -32.31 9.43 20.27
N LEU A 184 -31.68 8.58 21.09
CA LEU A 184 -32.17 8.23 22.42
C LEU A 184 -32.19 9.44 23.37
N LYS A 185 -31.14 10.27 23.37
CA LYS A 185 -31.09 11.52 24.14
C LYS A 185 -32.21 12.49 23.72
N LYS A 186 -32.41 12.70 22.41
CA LYS A 186 -33.50 13.55 21.90
C LYS A 186 -34.87 13.04 22.36
N HIS A 187 -35.10 11.73 22.28
CA HIS A 187 -36.37 11.13 22.72
C HIS A 187 -36.59 11.25 24.24
N SER A 188 -35.55 11.06 25.05
CA SER A 188 -35.62 11.23 26.51
C SER A 188 -35.91 12.67 26.93
N ILE A 189 -35.35 13.67 26.24
CA ILE A 189 -35.62 15.09 26.52
C ILE A 189 -37.08 15.42 26.19
N LEU A 190 -37.59 14.93 25.06
CA LEU A 190 -38.99 15.16 24.65
C LEU A 190 -40.02 14.54 25.62
N ASN A 191 -39.69 13.39 26.23
CA ASN A 191 -40.57 12.71 27.18
C ASN A 191 -40.51 13.29 28.61
N ASN A 192 -39.55 14.17 28.93
CA ASN A 192 -39.42 14.82 30.24
C ASN A 192 -40.00 16.26 30.27
N ILE A 193 -40.69 16.68 29.20
CA ILE A 193 -41.29 18.03 29.06
C ILE A 193 -42.82 18.01 29.34
N TRP A 194 -43.35 16.90 29.87
CA TRP A 194 -44.71 16.76 30.39
C TRP A 194 -44.67 16.08 31.76
#